data_AF-A0A392V7P8-F1
#
_entry.id   AF-A0A392V7P8-F1
#
_cell.length_a   1.000
_cell.length_b   1.000
_cell.length_c   1.000
_cell.angle_alpha   90.00
_cell.angle_beta   90.00
_cell.angle_gamma   90.00
#
_symmetry.space_group_name_H-M   'P 1'
#
loop_
_entity.id
_entity.type
_entity.pdbx_description
1 polymer ?
#
loop_
_entity_poly.entity_id
_entity_poly.type
_entity_poly.pdbx_seq_one_letter_code
_entity_poly.pdbx_strand_id
1 'polypeptide(L)' 'MTPVEDEPEAAHGLTTRVELVEKIRVPGQDVLDGVKYGFDNAVGQLKVLNPTVELNTEGLSMLKRV' A
#
# COMPACT_ATOMS: atom_id res chain seq x y z
N MET A 1 17.04 6.97 21.35
CA MET A 1 18.17 7.51 20.56
C MET A 1 18.76 8.64 21.35
N THR A 2 20.07 8.62 21.59
CA THR A 2 20.77 9.75 22.20
C THR A 2 20.96 10.82 21.11
N PRO A 3 20.61 12.10 21.34
CA PRO A 3 20.68 13.14 20.32
C PRO A 3 22.12 13.34 19.80
N VAL A 4 22.27 13.67 18.53
CA VAL A 4 23.56 14.08 17.95
C VAL A 4 23.82 15.55 18.30
N GLU A 5 25.06 15.94 18.62
CA GLU A 5 25.39 17.30 19.12
C GLU A 5 24.93 18.45 18.20
N ASP A 6 24.80 18.22 16.89
CA ASP A 6 24.34 19.21 15.90
C ASP A 6 22.86 19.04 15.51
N GLU A 7 22.11 18.18 16.20
CA GLU A 7 20.70 17.96 15.92
C GLU A 7 19.88 19.17 16.40
N PRO A 8 19.12 19.85 15.52
CA PRO A 8 18.37 21.03 15.92
C PRO A 8 17.38 20.67 17.04
N GLU A 9 17.20 21.54 18.04
CA GLU A 9 16.26 21.31 19.15
C GLU A 9 14.84 20.96 18.66
N ALA A 10 14.42 21.50 17.51
CA ALA A 10 13.14 21.19 16.88
C ALA A 10 13.01 19.74 16.38
N ALA A 11 14.13 19.05 16.17
CA ALA A 11 14.17 17.64 15.77
C ALA A 11 14.26 16.67 16.97
N HIS A 12 14.51 17.18 18.18
CA HIS A 12 14.55 16.34 19.36
C HIS A 12 13.19 15.63 19.58
N GLY A 13 13.23 14.30 19.65
CA GLY A 13 12.03 13.47 19.83
C GLY A 13 11.24 13.20 18.54
N LEU A 14 11.69 13.69 17.37
CA LEU A 14 11.13 13.29 16.08
C LEU A 14 11.62 11.88 15.68
N THR A 15 10.80 11.17 14.91
CA THR A 15 11.16 9.85 14.39
C THR A 15 12.20 10.00 13.28
N THR A 16 13.15 9.08 13.20
CA THR A 16 14.16 9.13 12.13
C THR A 16 13.53 8.90 10.77
N ARG A 17 14.20 9.33 9.69
CA ARG A 17 13.72 9.05 8.32
C ARG A 17 13.47 7.55 8.08
N VAL A 18 14.29 6.67 8.63
CA VAL A 18 14.13 5.21 8.50
C VAL A 18 12.86 4.74 9.19
N GLU A 19 12.66 5.15 10.44
CA GLU A 19 11.44 4.80 11.21
C GLU A 19 10.18 5.38 10.56
N LEU A 20 10.25 6.58 9.97
CA LEU A 20 9.14 7.17 9.25
C LEU A 20 8.78 6.34 8.01
N VAL A 21 9.78 5.91 7.23
CA VAL A 21 9.57 5.05 6.05
C VAL A 21 8.96 3.72 6.47
N GLU A 22 9.40 3.11 7.57
CA GLU A 22 8.80 1.88 8.09
C GLU A 22 7.36 2.08 8.56
N LYS A 23 7.09 3.16 9.31
CA LYS A 23 5.73 3.52 9.75
C LYS A 23 4.78 3.80 8.60
N ILE A 24 5.26 4.34 7.47
CA ILE A 24 4.44 4.58 6.27
C ILE A 24 4.28 3.30 5.45
N ARG A 25 5.28 2.42 5.45
CA ARG A 25 5.28 1.20 4.64
C ARG A 25 4.13 0.26 5.01
N VAL A 26 3.86 0.07 6.30
CA VAL A 26 2.82 -0.88 6.76
C VAL A 26 1.41 -0.41 6.33
N PRO A 27 0.95 0.82 6.67
CA PRO A 27 -0.33 1.33 6.16
C PRO A 27 -0.39 1.37 4.64
N GLY A 28 0.73 1.65 3.96
CA GLY A 28 0.81 1.60 2.51
C GLY A 28 0.52 0.20 1.94
N GLN A 29 1.04 -0.85 2.57
CA GLN A 29 0.75 -2.23 2.17
C GLN A 29 -0.71 -2.61 2.44
N ASP A 30 -1.24 -2.26 3.61
CA ASP A 30 -2.63 -2.57 3.97
C ASP A 30 -3.64 -1.92 3.01
N VAL A 31 -3.38 -0.68 2.59
CA VAL A 31 -4.21 0.01 1.59
C VAL A 31 -4.16 -0.70 0.24
N LEU A 32 -2.97 -1.12 -0.21
CA LEU A 32 -2.82 -1.83 -1.48
C LEU A 32 -3.53 -3.19 -1.46
N ASP A 33 -3.41 -3.93 -0.37
CA ASP A 33 -4.06 -5.21 -0.18
C ASP A 33 -5.60 -5.05 -0.15
N GLY A 34 -6.10 -4.01 0.50
CA GLY A 34 -7.51 -3.66 0.52
C GLY A 34 -8.07 -3.32 -0.86
N VAL A 35 -7.34 -2.52 -1.66
CA VAL A 35 -7.73 -2.20 -3.03
C VAL A 35 -7.75 -3.46 -3.91
N LYS A 36 -6.72 -4.31 -3.79
CA LYS A 36 -6.67 -5.58 -4.53
C LYS A 36 -7.86 -6.48 -4.18
N TYR A 37 -8.16 -6.61 -2.89
CA TYR A 37 -9.30 -7.39 -2.42
C TYR A 37 -10.64 -6.86 -2.98
N GLY A 38 -10.85 -5.54 -2.92
CA GLY A 38 -12.06 -4.92 -3.46
C GLY A 38 -12.22 -5.14 -4.97
N PHE A 39 -11.13 -5.03 -5.72
CA PHE A 39 -11.11 -5.31 -7.15
C PHE A 39 -11.44 -6.77 -7.47
N ASP A 40 -10.79 -7.72 -6.81
CA ASP A 40 -11.04 -9.16 -6.99
C ASP A 40 -12.50 -9.52 -6.69
N ASN A 41 -13.07 -8.92 -5.63
CA ASN A 41 -14.47 -9.10 -5.27
C ASN A 41 -15.42 -8.54 -6.34
N ALA A 42 -15.16 -7.34 -6.87
CA ALA A 42 -15.97 -6.74 -7.93
C ALA A 42 -15.94 -7.60 -9.20
N VAL A 43 -14.75 -8.09 -9.60
CA VAL A 43 -14.61 -9.04 -10.72
C VAL A 43 -15.38 -10.33 -10.45
N GLY A 44 -15.30 -10.88 -9.23
CA GLY A 44 -16.05 -12.05 -8.82
C GLY A 44 -17.56 -11.87 -8.93
N GLN A 45 -18.08 -10.75 -8.43
CA GLN A 45 -19.51 -10.42 -8.52
C GLN A 45 -19.97 -10.29 -9.97
N LEU A 46 -19.18 -9.63 -10.83
CA LEU A 46 -19.49 -9.51 -12.25
C LEU A 46 -19.53 -10.88 -12.96
N LYS A 47 -18.63 -11.80 -12.61
CA LYS A 47 -18.65 -13.18 -13.16
C LYS A 47 -19.88 -13.97 -12.70
N VAL A 48 -20.30 -13.81 -11.44
CA VAL A 48 -21.52 -14.46 -10.92
C VAL A 48 -22.76 -14.01 -11.69
N LEU A 49 -22.87 -12.71 -11.98
CA LEU A 49 -23.99 -12.14 -12.73
C LEU A 49 -23.92 -12.42 -14.24
N ASN A 50 -22.72 -12.70 -14.78
CA ASN A 50 -22.50 -12.88 -16.22
C ASN A 50 -21.72 -14.18 -16.51
N PRO A 51 -22.32 -15.36 -16.30
CA PRO A 51 -21.60 -16.64 -16.35
C PRO A 51 -21.09 -17.04 -17.74
N THR A 52 -21.59 -16.41 -18.80
CA THR A 52 -21.20 -16.68 -20.19
C THR A 52 -20.24 -15.64 -20.76
N VAL A 53 -19.92 -14.60 -19.99
CA VAL A 53 -19.05 -13.49 -20.43
C VAL A 53 -17.67 -13.66 -19.82
N GLU A 54 -16.64 -13.65 -20.67
CA GLU A 54 -15.26 -13.63 -20.23
C GLU A 54 -14.79 -12.19 -19.99
N LEU A 55 -14.43 -11.87 -18.74
CA LEU A 55 -13.90 -10.57 -18.38
C LEU A 55 -12.39 -10.53 -18.63
N ASN A 56 -11.93 -9.58 -19.46
CA ASN A 56 -10.52 -9.30 -19.60
C ASN A 56 -10.04 -8.37 -18.47
N THR A 57 -9.15 -8.87 -17.61
CA THR A 57 -8.51 -8.10 -16.53
C THR A 57 -6.99 -8.00 -16.71
N GLU A 58 -6.49 -8.30 -17.91
CA GLU A 58 -5.07 -8.20 -18.22
C GLU A 58 -4.60 -6.75 -18.07
N GLY A 59 -3.42 -6.56 -17.47
CA GLY A 59 -2.86 -5.23 -17.21
C GLY A 59 -3.46 -4.49 -16.01
N LEU A 60 -4.55 -4.97 -15.41
CA LEU A 60 -5.18 -4.35 -14.22
C LEU A 60 -4.57 -4.81 -12.89
N SER A 61 -3.37 -5.40 -12.91
CA SER A 61 -2.64 -5.83 -11.73
C SER A 61 -1.88 -4.69 -11.07
N MET A 62 -1.51 -4.86 -9.80
CA MET A 62 -0.59 -3.94 -9.13
C MET A 62 0.72 -3.78 -9.93
N LEU A 63 1.17 -2.54 -10.10
CA LEU A 63 2.47 -2.26 -10.70
C LEU A 63 3.56 -2.96 -9.89
N LYS A 64 4.35 -3.80 -10.56
CA LYS A 64 5.52 -4.42 -9.95
C LYS A 64 6.52 -3.31 -9.62
N ARG A 65 7.11 -3.38 -8.41
CA ARG A 65 8.23 -2.52 -8.07
C ARG A 65 9.41 -2.89 -8.98
N VAL A 66 9.93 -1.90 -9.72
CA VAL A 66 11.16 -1.99 -10.53
C VAL A 66 12.40 -1.82 -9.66
#